data_AF-A0A7C8CJU0-F1
#
_entry.id   AF-A0A7C8CJU0-F1
#
_cell.length_a   1.000
_cell.length_b   1.000
_cell.length_c   1.000
_cell.angle_alpha   90.00
_cell.angle_beta   90.00
_cell.angle_gamma   90.00
#
_symmetry.space_group_name_H-M   'P 1'
#
loop_
_entity.id
_entity.type
_entity.pdbx_description
1 polymer ?
#
loop_
_entity_poly.entity_id
_entity_poly.type
_entity_poly.pdbx_seq_one_letter_code
_entity_poly.pdbx_strand_id
1 'polypeptide(L)'
;MAELDKRKLLDAIFARVAGQLDILVQSQRSSQAGATHEQTRAEDPKDTRATEASYLARGLAERVEQLRGQLDRLRALDLLDFGADSPAGLGALVRVKEEKAEPEQKAEEEAEGPGGSMTYFLLPAGGGESIVFLGTEVRVLSPSSPLGRKLLGAGVGDEFEIDLPRGRTTLCVVKVV
;
A
#
# COMPACT_ATOMS: atom_id res chain seq x y z
N MET A 1 13.56 22.58 -6.13
CA MET A 1 12.94 21.25 -6.35
C MET A 1 11.76 21.17 -5.42
N ALA A 2 10.55 20.88 -5.91
CA ALA A 2 9.38 20.85 -5.05
C ALA A 2 9.52 19.70 -4.04
N GLU A 3 9.44 20.03 -2.75
CA GLU A 3 9.57 19.07 -1.67
C GLU A 3 8.26 18.27 -1.53
N LEU A 4 8.36 16.96 -1.33
CA LEU A 4 7.20 16.09 -1.13
C LEU A 4 6.62 16.40 0.26
N ASP A 5 5.41 16.96 0.28
CA ASP A 5 4.70 17.25 1.52
C ASP A 5 4.07 15.96 2.07
N LYS A 6 4.68 15.40 3.11
CA LYS A 6 4.24 14.17 3.79
C LYS A 6 2.77 14.23 4.21
N ARG A 7 2.29 15.41 4.63
CA ARG A 7 0.92 15.58 5.11
C ARG A 7 -0.07 15.51 3.95
N LYS A 8 0.23 16.20 2.85
CA LYS A 8 -0.61 16.10 1.63
C LYS A 8 -0.61 14.70 1.03
N LEU A 9 0.53 13.99 1.08
CA LEU A 9 0.60 12.60 0.67
C LEU A 9 -0.26 11.71 1.57
N LEU A 10 -0.15 11.86 2.89
CA LEU A 10 -0.95 11.10 3.85
C LEU A 10 -2.46 11.36 3.64
N ASP A 11 -2.86 12.63 3.47
CA ASP A 11 -4.26 13.01 3.20
C ASP A 11 -4.78 12.37 1.90
N ALA A 12 -3.96 12.35 0.86
CA ALA A 12 -4.34 11.75 -0.42
C ALA A 12 -4.45 10.21 -0.35
N ILE A 13 -3.55 9.56 0.39
CA ILE A 13 -3.63 8.11 0.66
C ILE A 13 -4.86 7.80 1.52
N PHE A 14 -5.11 8.60 2.56
CA PHE A 14 -6.29 8.48 3.40
C PHE A 14 -7.57 8.60 2.57
N ALA A 15 -7.67 9.60 1.71
CA ALA A 15 -8.83 9.80 0.83
C ALA A 15 -9.05 8.61 -0.11
N ARG A 16 -7.97 8.01 -0.63
CA ARG A 16 -8.04 6.83 -1.50
C ARG A 16 -8.56 5.60 -0.76
N VAL A 17 -8.03 5.31 0.43
CA VAL A 17 -8.50 4.21 1.27
C VAL A 17 -9.94 4.45 1.74
N ALA A 18 -10.32 5.69 2.03
CA ALA A 18 -11.69 6.06 2.39
C ALA A 18 -12.67 5.84 1.22
N GLY A 19 -12.29 6.23 -0.01
CA GLY A 19 -13.09 5.96 -1.19
C GLY A 19 -13.29 4.46 -1.47
N GLN A 20 -12.26 3.64 -1.25
CA GLN A 20 -12.38 2.18 -1.33
C GLN A 20 -13.36 1.63 -0.29
N LEU A 21 -13.30 2.13 0.94
CA LEU A 21 -14.21 1.75 2.01
C LEU A 21 -15.66 2.09 1.64
N ASP A 22 -15.91 3.30 1.11
CA ASP A 22 -17.25 3.72 0.71
C ASP A 22 -17.84 2.78 -0.35
N ILE A 23 -17.07 2.45 -1.39
CA ILE A 23 -17.49 1.50 -2.43
C ILE A 23 -17.84 0.13 -1.83
N LEU A 24 -17.00 -0.38 -0.92
CA LEU A 24 -17.21 -1.67 -0.26
C LEU A 24 -18.42 -1.68 0.65
N VAL A 25 -18.67 -0.59 1.39
CA VAL A 25 -19.88 -0.45 2.23
C VAL A 25 -21.14 -0.45 1.37
N GLN A 26 -21.14 0.23 0.21
CA GLN A 26 -22.29 0.17 -0.70
C GLN A 26 -22.49 -1.25 -1.28
N SER A 27 -21.40 -1.93 -1.66
CA SER A 27 -21.45 -3.32 -2.14
C SER A 27 -22.03 -4.26 -1.08
N GLN A 28 -21.58 -4.14 0.17
CA GLN A 28 -22.08 -4.92 1.31
C GLN A 28 -23.59 -4.72 1.53
N ARG A 29 -24.05 -3.47 1.53
CA ARG A 29 -25.48 -3.13 1.69
C ARG A 29 -26.33 -3.74 0.58
N SER A 30 -25.89 -3.60 -0.67
CA SER A 30 -26.58 -4.18 -1.83
C SER A 30 -26.64 -5.70 -1.76
N SER A 31 -25.55 -6.35 -1.35
CA SER A 31 -25.50 -7.81 -1.17
C SER A 31 -26.47 -8.30 -0.07
N GLN A 32 -26.54 -7.59 1.06
CA GLN A 32 -27.48 -7.92 2.15
C GLN A 32 -28.95 -7.69 1.74
N ALA A 33 -29.24 -6.61 1.00
CA ALA A 33 -30.58 -6.36 0.46
C ALA A 33 -30.99 -7.44 -0.54
N GLY A 34 -30.10 -7.84 -1.45
CA GLY A 34 -30.35 -8.93 -2.39
C GLY A 34 -30.58 -10.29 -1.72
N ALA A 35 -29.82 -10.60 -0.66
CA ALA A 35 -29.96 -11.84 0.11
C ALA A 35 -31.28 -11.93 0.90
N THR A 36 -31.90 -10.79 1.22
CA THR A 36 -33.16 -10.72 1.98
C THR A 36 -34.41 -10.63 1.08
N HIS A 37 -34.25 -10.49 -0.23
CA HIS A 37 -35.35 -10.53 -1.19
C HIS A 37 -35.92 -11.97 -1.34
N GLU A 38 -37.25 -12.08 -1.43
CA GLU A 38 -38.00 -13.35 -1.52
C GLU A 38 -37.56 -14.28 -2.67
N GLN A 39 -36.87 -13.76 -3.69
CA GLN A 39 -36.29 -14.56 -4.79
C GLN A 39 -35.03 -15.38 -4.41
N THR A 40 -34.49 -15.20 -3.20
CA THR A 40 -33.37 -16.00 -2.66
C THR A 40 -33.86 -17.10 -1.70
N ARG A 41 -35.19 -17.25 -1.53
CA ARG A 41 -35.76 -18.37 -0.79
C ARG A 41 -35.43 -19.65 -1.54
N ALA A 42 -34.72 -20.58 -0.90
CA ALA A 42 -34.35 -21.86 -1.50
C ALA A 42 -35.62 -22.60 -1.96
N GLU A 43 -35.84 -22.62 -3.28
CA GLU A 43 -36.98 -23.32 -3.89
C GLU A 43 -36.67 -24.82 -4.08
N ASP A 44 -35.38 -25.20 -4.04
CA ASP A 44 -34.87 -26.56 -4.26
C ASP A 44 -33.87 -26.97 -3.15
N PRO A 45 -33.87 -28.23 -2.67
CA PRO A 45 -32.90 -28.73 -1.69
C PRO A 45 -31.43 -28.70 -2.14
N LYS A 46 -31.13 -28.42 -3.42
CA LYS A 46 -29.77 -28.19 -3.94
C LYS A 46 -29.43 -26.70 -4.14
N ASP A 47 -30.29 -25.78 -3.74
CA ASP A 47 -30.05 -24.34 -3.93
C ASP A 47 -28.93 -23.84 -3.01
N THR A 48 -27.79 -23.48 -3.61
CA THR A 48 -26.61 -22.95 -2.91
C THR A 48 -26.60 -21.43 -2.80
N ARG A 49 -27.54 -20.72 -3.43
CA ARG A 49 -27.54 -19.25 -3.53
C ARG A 49 -27.55 -18.57 -2.17
N ALA A 50 -28.33 -19.09 -1.22
CA ALA A 50 -28.38 -18.56 0.14
C ALA A 50 -27.03 -18.72 0.88
N THR A 51 -26.36 -19.85 0.68
CA THR A 51 -25.04 -20.13 1.27
C THR A 51 -23.95 -19.27 0.63
N GLU A 52 -23.92 -19.18 -0.70
CA GLU A 52 -22.98 -18.34 -1.44
C GLU A 52 -23.16 -16.85 -1.11
N ALA A 53 -24.40 -16.37 -1.04
CA ALA A 53 -24.71 -15.00 -0.62
C ALA A 53 -24.24 -14.72 0.82
N SER A 54 -24.40 -15.69 1.73
CA SER A 54 -23.90 -15.56 3.11
C SER A 54 -22.37 -15.47 3.18
N TYR A 55 -21.66 -16.28 2.37
CA TYR A 55 -20.20 -16.21 2.28
C TYR A 55 -19.71 -14.87 1.71
N LEU A 56 -20.35 -14.38 0.65
CA LEU A 56 -20.04 -13.08 0.06
C LEU A 56 -20.28 -11.95 1.05
N ALA A 57 -21.43 -11.93 1.72
CA ALA A 57 -21.77 -10.92 2.71
C ALA A 57 -20.76 -10.90 3.88
N ARG A 58 -20.33 -12.08 4.34
CA ARG A 58 -19.29 -12.20 5.38
C ARG A 58 -17.94 -11.66 4.89
N GLY A 59 -17.50 -12.04 3.70
CA GLY A 59 -16.24 -11.56 3.12
C GLY A 59 -16.22 -10.04 2.92
N LEU A 60 -17.34 -9.47 2.48
CA LEU A 60 -17.50 -8.01 2.37
C LEU A 60 -17.44 -7.33 3.74
N ALA A 61 -18.09 -7.91 4.77
CA ALA A 61 -18.04 -7.40 6.13
C ALA A 61 -16.61 -7.39 6.70
N GLU A 62 -15.89 -8.50 6.55
CA GLU A 62 -14.50 -8.62 6.98
C GLU A 62 -13.62 -7.57 6.29
N ARG A 63 -13.83 -7.33 4.98
CA ARG A 63 -13.05 -6.34 4.22
C ARG A 63 -13.36 -4.90 4.65
N VAL A 64 -14.62 -4.58 4.95
CA VAL A 64 -15.04 -3.28 5.48
C VAL A 64 -14.35 -3.00 6.81
N GLU A 65 -14.35 -3.96 7.74
CA GLU A 65 -13.68 -3.81 9.04
C GLU A 65 -12.16 -3.66 8.88
N GLN A 66 -11.54 -4.41 7.96
CA GLN A 66 -10.12 -4.24 7.65
C GLN A 66 -9.80 -2.81 7.18
N LEU A 67 -10.57 -2.26 6.25
CA LEU A 67 -10.35 -0.90 5.74
C LEU A 67 -10.61 0.17 6.80
N ARG A 68 -11.64 0.01 7.65
CA ARG A 68 -11.86 0.89 8.81
C ARG A 68 -10.64 0.92 9.73
N GLY A 69 -10.13 -0.25 10.11
CA GLY A 69 -8.92 -0.35 10.93
C GLY A 69 -7.65 0.15 10.22
N GLN A 70 -7.61 0.19 8.89
CA GLN A 70 -6.52 0.87 8.17
C GLN A 70 -6.63 2.39 8.29
N LEU A 71 -7.82 2.97 8.09
CA LEU A 71 -8.06 4.40 8.24
C LEU A 71 -7.79 4.90 9.66
N ASP A 72 -8.18 4.13 10.68
CA ASP A 72 -7.91 4.48 12.08
C ASP A 72 -6.41 4.56 12.36
N ARG A 73 -5.64 3.59 11.86
CA ARG A 73 -4.17 3.58 11.98
C ARG A 73 -3.50 4.72 11.20
N LEU A 74 -4.02 5.07 10.03
CA LEU A 74 -3.52 6.23 9.26
C LEU A 74 -3.83 7.54 9.97
N ARG A 75 -5.03 7.68 10.55
CA ARG A 75 -5.44 8.88 11.30
C ARG A 75 -4.65 9.06 12.60
N ALA A 76 -4.29 7.96 13.25
CA ALA A 76 -3.50 7.98 14.49
C ALA A 76 -1.99 8.16 14.24
N LEU A 77 -1.54 8.25 12.98
CA LEU A 77 -0.13 8.45 12.67
C LEU A 77 0.27 9.91 12.93
N ASP A 78 1.20 10.09 13.88
CA ASP A 78 1.92 11.34 14.04
C ASP A 78 3.08 11.41 13.04
N LEU A 79 3.05 12.41 12.16
CA LEU A 79 4.13 12.65 11.20
C LEU A 79 5.31 13.33 11.92
N LEU A 80 6.39 12.58 12.05
CA LEU A 80 7.67 13.07 12.56
C LEU A 80 8.52 13.63 11.42
N ASP A 81 9.44 14.54 11.76
CA ASP A 81 10.49 14.99 10.85
C ASP A 81 11.69 14.05 10.93
N PHE A 82 12.18 13.62 9.76
CA PHE A 82 13.36 12.78 9.65
C PHE A 82 14.51 13.61 9.08
N GLY A 83 15.63 13.66 9.80
CA GLY A 83 16.87 14.27 9.33
C GLY A 83 17.74 13.30 8.54
N ALA A 84 18.84 13.80 7.95
CA ALA A 84 19.78 12.98 7.19
C ALA A 84 20.39 11.82 7.99
N ASP A 85 20.56 12.00 9.31
CA ASP A 85 21.12 11.00 10.22
C ASP A 85 20.04 10.18 10.96
N SER A 86 18.75 10.44 10.68
CA SER A 86 17.65 9.74 11.35
C SER A 86 17.35 8.42 10.63
N PRO A 87 17.26 7.30 11.37
CA PRO A 87 16.80 6.05 10.78
C PRO A 87 15.34 6.19 10.33
N ALA A 88 14.98 5.54 9.23
CA ALA A 88 13.64 5.60 8.70
C ALA A 88 12.62 4.96 9.65
N GLY A 89 11.53 5.68 9.91
CA GLY A 89 10.44 5.24 10.79
C GLY A 89 9.08 5.29 10.10
N LEU A 90 8.02 5.01 10.86
CA LEU A 90 6.66 5.28 10.39
C LEU A 90 6.49 6.78 10.11
N GLY A 91 5.90 7.11 8.97
CA GLY A 91 5.80 8.47 8.48
C GLY A 91 7.02 8.95 7.68
N ALA A 92 8.04 8.12 7.46
CA ALA A 92 9.20 8.48 6.64
C ALA A 92 8.94 8.23 5.14
N LEU A 93 9.40 9.17 4.32
CA LEU A 93 9.63 8.99 2.89
C LEU A 93 11.06 8.52 2.68
N VAL A 94 11.20 7.30 2.17
CA VAL A 94 12.49 6.67 1.91
C VAL A 94 12.70 6.55 0.41
N ARG A 95 13.77 7.17 -0.09
CA ARG A 95 14.20 6.98 -1.47
C ARG A 95 15.30 5.93 -1.50
N VAL A 96 15.11 4.92 -2.34
CA VAL A 96 16.10 3.89 -2.58
C VAL A 96 16.55 3.91 -4.03
N LYS A 97 17.76 3.44 -4.29
CA LYS A 97 18.26 3.14 -5.63
C LYS A 97 18.63 1.68 -5.72
N GLU A 98 18.37 1.10 -6.87
CA GLU A 98 18.94 -0.19 -7.21
C GLU A 98 20.42 -0.02 -7.53
N GLU A 99 21.25 -0.78 -6.84
CA GLU A 99 22.65 -0.91 -7.22
C GLU A 99 22.67 -1.77 -8.48
N LYS A 100 23.12 -1.19 -9.60
CA LYS A 100 23.17 -1.93 -10.87
C LYS A 100 24.11 -3.12 -10.68
N ALA A 101 23.58 -4.34 -10.68
CA ALA A 101 24.37 -5.51 -11.00
C ALA A 101 25.03 -5.29 -12.37
N GLU A 102 26.27 -5.75 -12.53
CA GLU A 102 27.01 -5.60 -13.78
C GLU A 102 26.14 -5.99 -14.99
N PRO A 103 26.22 -5.25 -16.10
CA PRO A 103 25.28 -5.38 -17.21
C PRO A 103 25.54 -6.67 -17.99
N GLU A 104 25.03 -7.79 -17.50
CA GLU A 104 24.78 -8.95 -18.34
C GLU A 104 23.43 -8.76 -19.05
N GLN A 105 23.51 -7.99 -20.14
CA GLN A 105 22.60 -7.99 -21.28
C GLN A 105 21.14 -7.56 -21.05
N LYS A 106 20.86 -6.34 -21.54
CA LYS A 106 19.57 -5.85 -22.06
C LYS A 106 18.34 -5.96 -21.14
N ALA A 107 18.04 -4.84 -20.49
CA ALA A 107 16.67 -4.33 -20.35
C ALA A 107 16.73 -2.80 -20.23
N GLU A 108 17.03 -2.14 -21.36
CA GLU A 108 16.74 -0.72 -21.54
C GLU A 108 15.25 -0.59 -21.90
N GLU A 109 14.35 -0.78 -20.95
CA GLU A 109 12.98 -0.33 -21.07
C GLU A 109 12.36 -0.36 -19.66
N GLU A 110 11.71 0.74 -19.28
CA GLU A 110 10.96 0.94 -18.03
C GLU A 110 11.75 1.27 -16.74
N ALA A 111 12.70 2.22 -16.81
CA ALA A 111 13.01 3.05 -15.65
C ALA A 111 12.14 4.31 -15.69
N GLU A 112 10.88 4.23 -15.24
CA GLU A 112 10.03 5.41 -15.09
C GLU A 112 10.58 6.29 -13.94
N GLY A 113 11.36 7.32 -14.30
CA GLY A 113 11.77 8.40 -13.42
C GLY A 113 13.28 8.70 -13.45
N PRO A 114 13.70 9.92 -13.06
CA PRO A 114 15.06 10.40 -13.24
C PRO A 114 16.04 9.61 -12.35
N GLY A 115 16.69 8.61 -12.94
CA GLY A 115 17.85 7.93 -12.36
C GLY A 115 17.57 6.63 -11.57
N GLY A 116 16.49 5.90 -11.86
CA GLY A 116 16.26 4.54 -11.32
C GLY A 116 16.01 4.46 -9.81
N SER A 117 15.67 5.59 -9.18
CA SER A 117 15.34 5.63 -7.75
C SER A 117 13.84 5.50 -7.50
N MET A 118 13.47 4.66 -6.54
CA MET A 118 12.08 4.46 -6.10
C MET A 118 11.84 5.24 -4.80
N THR A 119 10.65 5.83 -4.64
CA THR A 119 10.26 6.52 -3.41
C THR A 119 9.17 5.75 -2.69
N TYR A 120 9.42 5.40 -1.43
CA TYR A 120 8.51 4.66 -0.57
C TYR A 120 8.04 5.53 0.60
N PHE A 121 6.77 5.40 0.98
CA PHE A 121 6.21 6.02 2.17
C PHE A 121 5.89 4.93 3.19
N LEU A 122 6.62 4.93 4.30
CA LEU A 122 6.42 3.95 5.39
C LEU A 122 5.19 4.35 6.20
N LEU A 123 4.09 3.62 6.05
CA LEU A 123 2.84 3.90 6.77
C LEU A 123 2.38 2.67 7.57
N PRO A 124 1.68 2.85 8.70
CA PRO A 124 1.19 1.74 9.51
C PRO A 124 0.12 0.89 8.79
N ALA A 125 -0.48 1.41 7.72
CA ALA A 125 -1.51 0.79 6.91
C ALA A 125 -1.47 1.34 5.46
N GLY A 126 -2.30 0.79 4.57
CA GLY A 126 -2.35 1.21 3.16
C GLY A 126 -1.22 0.64 2.29
N GLY A 127 -0.52 -0.40 2.75
CA GLY A 127 0.53 -1.05 1.96
C GLY A 127 0.02 -1.50 0.60
N GLY A 128 0.76 -1.16 -0.46
CA GLY A 128 0.37 -1.43 -1.84
C GLY A 128 -0.35 -0.28 -2.54
N GLU A 129 -0.73 0.78 -1.82
CA GLU A 129 -1.21 2.00 -2.47
C GLU A 129 -0.06 2.72 -3.18
N SER A 130 -0.33 3.27 -4.36
CA SER A 130 0.59 4.12 -5.11
C SER A 130 -0.09 5.43 -5.47
N ILE A 131 0.63 6.54 -5.32
CA ILE A 131 0.17 7.86 -5.72
C ILE A 131 1.27 8.60 -6.49
N VAL A 132 0.90 9.28 -7.56
CA VAL A 132 1.79 10.21 -8.24
C VAL A 132 1.59 11.59 -7.64
N PHE A 133 2.64 12.15 -7.04
CA PHE A 133 2.61 13.48 -6.45
C PHE A 133 3.75 14.32 -7.02
N LEU A 134 3.42 15.47 -7.61
CA LEU A 134 4.40 16.36 -8.26
C LEU A 134 5.27 15.63 -9.31
N GLY A 135 4.69 14.68 -10.04
CA GLY A 135 5.39 13.87 -11.06
C GLY A 135 6.30 12.77 -10.49
N THR A 136 6.28 12.53 -9.17
CA THR A 136 7.01 11.42 -8.52
C THR A 136 6.02 10.34 -8.10
N GLU A 137 6.24 9.10 -8.52
CA GLU A 137 5.52 7.95 -7.98
C GLU A 137 5.99 7.69 -6.53
N VAL A 138 5.04 7.66 -5.60
CA VAL A 138 5.25 7.31 -4.19
C VAL A 138 4.44 6.06 -3.89
N ARG A 139 5.12 5.00 -3.45
CA ARG A 139 4.50 3.72 -3.08
C ARG A 139 4.43 3.57 -1.57
N VAL A 140 3.29 3.17 -1.05
CA VAL A 140 3.08 2.94 0.37
C VAL A 140 3.57 1.55 0.75
N LEU A 141 4.43 1.49 1.76
CA LEU A 141 4.89 0.23 2.36
C LEU A 141 4.42 0.15 3.80
N SER A 142 3.86 -1.00 4.15
CA SER A 142 3.58 -1.35 5.54
C SER A 142 4.79 -2.01 6.19
N PRO A 143 5.01 -1.86 7.51
CA PRO A 143 6.04 -2.59 8.25
C PRO A 143 5.92 -4.11 8.15
N SER A 144 4.74 -4.64 7.82
CA SER A 144 4.54 -6.07 7.61
C SER A 144 5.13 -6.59 6.29
N SER A 145 5.35 -5.72 5.30
CA SER A 145 5.89 -6.10 3.99
C SER A 145 7.39 -6.43 4.03
N PRO A 146 7.91 -7.32 3.17
CA PRO A 146 9.33 -7.67 3.15
C PRO A 146 10.26 -6.45 3.05
N LEU A 147 9.95 -5.54 2.12
CA LEU A 147 10.71 -4.31 1.93
C LEU A 147 10.52 -3.33 3.10
N GLY A 148 9.30 -3.18 3.61
CA GLY A 148 9.03 -2.33 4.77
C GLY A 148 9.80 -2.76 6.03
N ARG A 149 9.98 -4.07 6.25
CA ARG A 149 10.80 -4.60 7.36
C ARG A 149 12.28 -4.24 7.24
N LYS A 150 12.81 -4.19 6.02
CA LYS A 150 14.21 -3.83 5.75
C LYS A 150 14.43 -2.33 5.88
N LEU A 151 13.46 -1.53 5.44
CA LEU A 151 13.53 -0.08 5.50
C LEU A 151 13.27 0.49 6.88
N LEU A 152 12.48 -0.18 7.72
CA LEU A 152 12.25 0.26 9.09
C LEU A 152 13.56 0.19 9.89
N GLY A 153 14.05 1.35 10.34
CA GLY A 153 15.32 1.50 11.04
C GLY A 153 16.52 1.77 10.12
N ALA A 154 16.35 1.71 8.79
CA ALA A 154 17.46 1.93 7.86
C ALA A 154 17.84 3.42 7.75
N GLY A 155 19.13 3.71 7.78
CA GLY A 155 19.70 5.03 7.55
C GLY A 155 20.09 5.25 6.09
N VAL A 156 20.48 6.49 5.75
CA VAL A 156 21.07 6.78 4.44
C VAL A 156 22.41 6.05 4.31
N GLY A 157 22.61 5.38 3.16
CA GLY A 157 23.80 4.56 2.88
C GLY A 157 23.63 3.09 3.20
N ASP A 158 22.56 2.70 3.92
CA ASP A 158 22.30 1.28 4.20
C ASP A 158 21.87 0.54 2.93
N GLU A 159 22.41 -0.67 2.78
CA GLU A 159 22.14 -1.56 1.66
C GLU A 159 21.48 -2.85 2.14
N PHE A 160 20.56 -3.36 1.33
CA PHE A 160 19.92 -4.65 1.61
C PHE A 160 19.51 -5.35 0.32
N GLU A 161 19.63 -6.67 0.35
CA GLU A 161 19.18 -7.52 -0.73
C GLU A 161 17.69 -7.84 -0.61
N ILE A 162 17.00 -7.88 -1.76
CA ILE A 162 15.61 -8.27 -1.86
C ILE A 162 15.38 -9.11 -3.11
N ASP A 163 14.54 -10.13 -2.98
CA ASP A 163 14.04 -10.91 -4.10
C ASP A 163 12.83 -10.20 -4.71
N LEU A 164 13.02 -9.63 -5.90
CA LEU A 164 11.95 -9.09 -6.71
C LEU A 164 11.53 -10.13 -7.77
N PRO A 165 10.34 -10.02 -8.39
CA PRO A 165 9.92 -10.92 -9.46
C PRO A 165 10.91 -11.02 -10.64
N ARG A 166 11.72 -9.98 -10.84
CA ARG A 166 12.77 -9.89 -11.86
C ARG A 166 14.12 -10.50 -11.45
N GLY A 167 14.26 -10.98 -10.22
CA GLY A 167 15.50 -11.51 -9.67
C GLY A 167 15.91 -10.84 -8.35
N ARG A 168 16.95 -11.39 -7.73
CA ARG A 168 17.57 -10.84 -6.52
C ARG A 168 18.36 -9.59 -6.88
N THR A 169 18.18 -8.53 -6.10
CA THR A 169 18.85 -7.25 -6.32
C THR A 169 19.22 -6.59 -5.00
N THR A 170 20.18 -5.67 -5.04
CA THR A 170 20.60 -4.86 -3.90
C THR A 170 20.01 -3.46 -4.02
N LEU A 171 19.37 -3.00 -2.97
CA LEU A 171 18.85 -1.63 -2.87
C LEU A 171 19.65 -0.86 -1.83
N CYS A 172 20.02 0.37 -2.17
CA CYS A 172 20.70 1.33 -1.29
C CYS A 172 19.74 2.47 -0.91
N VAL A 173 19.66 2.82 0.37
CA VAL A 173 18.90 3.98 0.85
C VAL A 173 19.67 5.26 0.53
N VAL A 174 19.10 6.12 -0.30
CA VAL A 174 19.76 7.37 -0.73
C VAL A 174 19.20 8.61 -0.04
N LYS A 175 18.00 8.51 0.55
CA LYS A 175 17.39 9.62 1.28
C LYS A 175 16.31 9.12 2.24
N VAL A 176 16.22 9.74 3.42
CA VAL A 176 15.11 9.60 4.37
C VAL A 176 14.59 11.01 4.69
N VAL A 177 13.28 11.22 4.66
CA VAL A 177 12.59 12.52 4.87
C VAL A 177 11.30 12.35 5.65
#